data_AF-A0A7S1XW48-F1
#
_entry.id   AF-A0A7S1XW48-F1
#
_cell.length_a   1.000
_cell.length_b   1.000
_cell.length_c   1.000
_cell.angle_alpha   90.00
_cell.angle_beta   90.00
_cell.angle_gamma   90.00
#
_symmetry.space_group_name_H-M   'P 1'
#
loop_
_entity.id
_entity.type
_entity.pdbx_description
1 polymer ?
#
loop_
_entity_poly.entity_id
_entity_poly.type
_entity_poly.pdbx_seq_one_letter_code
_entity_poly.pdbx_strand_id
1 'polypeptide(L)'
;EVDGSHAPLTAARFVKLAAGGFYNGQKVNKAEELIVQTGERGSDKVQGGAIPLELFYKGDAAPAYSYTSDEDNRATETFSLPFQAYGALGMARLPDDADSATSQVFFVKWDQALVPPGRNTLDGFYSCFGYATKNAELLKQVQPGDVVVSAKVISGLDGLVE
;
A
#
# COMPACT_ATOMS: atom_id res chain seq x y z
N GLU A 1 -6.29 7.58 5.58
CA GLU A 1 -5.72 7.22 6.88
C GLU A 1 -4.72 6.09 6.68
N VAL A 2 -3.61 6.13 7.40
CA VAL A 2 -2.52 5.15 7.31
C VAL A 2 -2.49 4.41 8.64
N ASP A 3 -2.49 3.08 8.60
CA ASP A 3 -2.55 2.23 9.78
C ASP A 3 -1.18 1.58 10.04
N GLY A 4 -0.42 2.19 10.95
CA GLY A 4 0.85 1.66 11.43
C GLY A 4 0.73 0.63 12.55
N SER A 5 -0.47 0.40 13.10
CA SER A 5 -0.69 -0.66 14.10
C SER A 5 -0.72 -2.03 13.45
N HIS A 6 -1.24 -2.11 12.22
CA HIS A 6 -1.31 -3.37 11.50
C HIS A 6 -0.28 -3.53 10.37
N ALA A 7 0.28 -2.43 9.87
CA ALA A 7 1.34 -2.45 8.87
C ALA A 7 2.48 -1.50 9.24
N PRO A 8 3.18 -1.71 10.38
CA PRO A 8 4.14 -0.75 10.93
C PRO A 8 5.27 -0.38 9.96
N LEU A 9 5.90 -1.35 9.28
CA LEU A 9 7.01 -1.05 8.37
C LEU A 9 6.53 -0.34 7.12
N THR A 10 5.41 -0.79 6.56
CA THR A 10 4.84 -0.24 5.32
C THR A 10 4.29 1.17 5.55
N ALA A 11 3.56 1.37 6.65
CA ALA A 11 3.05 2.67 7.06
C ALA A 11 4.19 3.66 7.35
N ALA A 12 5.17 3.27 8.16
CA ALA A 12 6.33 4.11 8.48
C ALA A 12 7.08 4.52 7.21
N ARG A 13 7.22 3.60 6.25
CA ARG A 13 7.84 3.86 4.95
C ARG A 13 7.11 4.95 4.17
N PHE A 14 5.81 4.80 3.99
CA PHE A 14 4.99 5.77 3.27
C PHE A 14 5.00 7.14 3.96
N VAL A 15 4.84 7.17 5.29
CA VAL A 15 4.83 8.41 6.08
C VAL A 15 6.17 9.12 6.03
N LYS A 16 7.31 8.42 6.18
CA LYS A 16 8.67 8.99 6.05
C LYS A 16 8.86 9.63 4.68
N LEU A 17 8.45 8.95 3.60
CA LEU A 17 8.56 9.47 2.23
C LEU A 17 7.64 10.68 2.00
N ALA A 18 6.38 10.63 2.45
CA ALA A 18 5.45 11.73 2.33
C ALA A 18 5.90 12.97 3.12
N ALA A 19 6.37 12.79 4.35
CA ALA A 19 6.93 13.87 5.17
C ALA A 19 8.19 14.50 4.54
N GLY A 20 9.03 13.68 3.91
CA GLY A 20 10.19 14.14 3.14
C GLY A 20 9.86 14.75 1.78
N GLY A 21 8.58 14.86 1.41
CA GLY A 21 8.15 15.43 0.13
C GLY A 21 8.42 14.55 -1.09
N PHE A 22 8.75 13.27 -0.90
CA PHE A 22 9.11 12.35 -1.98
C PHE A 22 8.05 12.23 -3.07
N TYR A 23 6.77 12.25 -2.68
CA TYR A 23 5.64 12.12 -3.59
C TYR A 23 5.30 13.43 -4.32
N ASN A 24 5.87 14.57 -3.91
CA ASN A 24 5.57 15.86 -4.56
C ASN A 24 6.16 15.88 -5.97
N GLY A 25 5.35 16.18 -6.96
CA GLY A 25 5.74 16.18 -8.37
C GLY A 25 5.86 14.79 -8.99
N GLN A 26 5.59 13.72 -8.24
CA GLN A 26 5.60 12.37 -8.81
C GLN A 26 4.47 12.19 -9.80
N LYS A 27 4.76 11.45 -10.87
CA LYS A 27 3.75 11.09 -11.87
C LYS A 27 2.98 9.85 -11.42
N VAL A 28 1.74 9.77 -11.85
CA VAL A 28 0.98 8.53 -11.88
C VAL A 28 1.53 7.71 -13.04
N ASN A 29 2.26 6.64 -12.74
CA ASN A 29 2.88 5.79 -13.75
C ASN A 29 1.91 4.74 -14.29
N LYS A 30 0.88 4.38 -13.50
CA LYS A 30 -0.16 3.43 -13.90
C LYS A 30 -1.51 3.86 -13.35
N ALA A 31 -2.51 3.96 -14.22
CA ALA A 31 -3.90 4.20 -13.82
C ALA A 31 -4.80 3.35 -14.73
N GLU A 32 -5.11 2.16 -14.25
CA GLU A 32 -5.92 1.17 -14.97
C GLU A 32 -7.32 1.11 -14.34
N GLU A 33 -8.10 0.12 -14.76
CA GLU A 33 -9.42 -0.17 -14.22
C GLU A 33 -9.36 -0.50 -12.72
N LEU A 34 -8.35 -1.28 -12.30
CA LEU A 34 -8.28 -1.81 -10.93
C LEU A 34 -7.49 -0.95 -9.95
N ILE A 35 -6.49 -0.20 -10.42
CA ILE A 35 -5.59 0.56 -9.53
C ILE A 35 -5.13 1.88 -10.14
N VAL A 36 -4.78 2.83 -9.27
CA VAL A 36 -3.90 3.99 -9.56
C VAL A 36 -2.62 3.82 -8.77
N GLN A 37 -1.47 3.92 -9.42
CA GLN A 37 -0.15 3.74 -8.83
C GLN A 37 0.76 4.94 -9.11
N THR A 38 1.59 5.28 -8.13
CA THR A 38 2.57 6.37 -8.19
C THR A 38 3.76 6.07 -7.28
N GLY A 39 4.75 6.97 -7.24
CA GLY A 39 5.95 6.86 -6.41
C GLY A 39 7.08 6.09 -7.07
N GLU A 40 7.05 5.96 -8.41
CA GLU A 40 8.11 5.33 -9.17
C GLU A 40 9.36 6.21 -9.17
N ARG A 41 10.47 5.65 -8.67
CA ARG A 41 11.72 6.39 -8.48
C ARG A 41 12.77 6.07 -9.56
N GLY A 42 12.37 5.88 -10.81
CA GLY A 42 13.31 5.68 -11.93
C GLY A 42 14.54 4.82 -11.58
N SER A 43 15.75 5.35 -11.82
CA SER A 43 17.04 4.71 -11.46
C SER A 43 17.55 5.04 -10.05
N ASP A 44 16.90 5.92 -9.32
CA ASP A 44 17.41 6.44 -8.06
C ASP A 44 17.05 5.52 -6.89
N LYS A 45 18.02 5.25 -6.02
CA LYS A 45 17.77 4.42 -4.83
C LYS A 45 16.93 5.15 -3.80
N VAL A 46 15.85 4.51 -3.34
CA VAL A 46 15.09 4.97 -2.17
C VAL A 46 15.96 4.84 -0.92
N GLN A 47 16.14 5.95 -0.19
CA GLN A 47 16.90 5.94 1.06
C GLN A 47 16.28 4.93 2.03
N GLY A 48 17.10 4.10 2.67
CA GLY A 48 16.63 3.04 3.58
C GLY A 48 16.34 1.69 2.90
N GLY A 49 16.58 1.52 1.61
CA GLY A 49 16.55 0.18 0.97
C GLY A 49 15.15 -0.33 0.64
N ALA A 50 14.97 -1.64 0.53
CA ALA A 50 13.64 -2.24 0.39
C ALA A 50 13.10 -2.69 1.76
N ILE A 51 11.77 -2.80 1.87
CA ILE A 51 11.08 -3.32 3.05
C ILE A 51 10.41 -4.66 2.70
N PRO A 52 10.24 -5.55 3.69
CA PRO A 52 9.56 -6.82 3.46
C PRO A 52 8.06 -6.63 3.21
N LEU A 53 7.47 -7.59 2.49
CA LEU A 53 6.03 -7.80 2.48
C LEU A 53 5.57 -8.01 3.93
N GLU A 54 4.55 -7.27 4.33
CA GLU A 54 3.98 -7.26 5.67
C GLU A 54 2.50 -7.65 5.58
N LEU A 55 2.14 -8.76 6.21
CA LEU A 55 0.79 -9.33 6.23
C LEU A 55 0.33 -9.51 7.67
N PHE A 56 -0.89 -9.10 8.01
CA PHE A 56 -1.41 -9.29 9.36
C PHE A 56 -2.75 -10.01 9.33
N TYR A 57 -2.75 -11.25 9.81
CA TYR A 57 -3.92 -12.11 9.94
C TYR A 57 -4.75 -11.75 11.19
N LYS A 58 -6.09 -11.83 11.11
CA LYS A 58 -7.03 -11.40 12.18
C LYS A 58 -6.89 -12.11 13.54
N GLY A 59 -6.13 -13.20 13.62
CA GLY A 59 -5.91 -13.96 14.85
C GLY A 59 -4.50 -13.83 15.43
N ASP A 60 -3.59 -13.19 14.70
CA ASP A 60 -2.18 -13.16 15.08
C ASP A 60 -1.91 -12.07 16.12
N ALA A 61 -0.80 -12.23 16.86
CA ALA A 61 -0.34 -11.21 17.80
C ALA A 61 0.53 -10.13 17.13
N ALA A 62 1.07 -10.42 15.95
CA ALA A 62 1.97 -9.55 15.20
C ALA A 62 1.92 -9.85 13.70
N PRO A 63 2.38 -8.94 12.83
CA PRO A 63 2.47 -9.19 11.40
C PRO A 63 3.50 -10.28 11.04
N ALA A 64 3.20 -10.98 9.96
CA ALA A 64 4.08 -11.85 9.20
C ALA A 64 4.88 -11.05 8.17
N TYR A 65 6.10 -11.51 7.85
CA TYR A 65 7.06 -10.77 7.03
C TYR A 65 7.73 -11.65 5.97
N SER A 66 8.00 -11.09 4.79
CA SER A 66 8.85 -11.66 3.74
C SER A 66 8.31 -12.90 3.00
N TYR A 67 7.02 -13.20 3.15
CA TYR A 67 6.36 -14.26 2.39
C TYR A 67 4.91 -13.90 2.09
N THR A 68 4.41 -14.44 0.98
CA THR A 68 3.00 -14.37 0.60
C THR A 68 2.16 -15.33 1.44
N SER A 69 0.85 -15.15 1.45
CA SER A 69 -0.06 -16.08 2.13
C SER A 69 -0.04 -17.49 1.54
N ASP A 70 0.29 -17.62 0.25
CA ASP A 70 0.42 -18.91 -0.42
C ASP A 70 1.68 -19.63 0.08
N GLU A 71 2.80 -18.93 0.19
CA GLU A 71 4.05 -19.46 0.73
C GLU A 71 3.92 -19.83 2.21
N ASP A 72 3.10 -19.09 2.97
CA ASP A 72 2.79 -19.38 4.38
C ASP A 72 1.71 -20.47 4.55
N ASN A 73 1.11 -20.99 3.47
CA ASN A 73 -0.02 -21.93 3.50
C ASN A 73 -1.27 -21.39 4.24
N ARG A 74 -1.48 -20.07 4.23
CA ARG A 74 -2.59 -19.35 4.88
C ARG A 74 -3.45 -18.55 3.90
N ALA A 75 -3.48 -18.97 2.64
CA ALA A 75 -4.20 -18.30 1.55
C ALA A 75 -5.71 -18.10 1.80
N THR A 76 -6.32 -18.92 2.65
CA THR A 76 -7.75 -18.87 2.99
C THR A 76 -8.05 -18.08 4.26
N GLU A 77 -7.02 -17.59 4.95
CA GLU A 77 -7.20 -16.79 6.16
C GLU A 77 -7.54 -15.34 5.85
N THR A 78 -8.11 -14.65 6.83
CA THR A 78 -8.53 -13.25 6.69
C THR A 78 -7.52 -12.30 7.31
N PHE A 79 -7.28 -11.18 6.64
CA PHE A 79 -6.37 -10.13 7.09
C PHE A 79 -7.08 -9.06 7.93
N SER A 80 -6.34 -8.46 8.86
CA SER A 80 -6.79 -7.33 9.69
C SER A 80 -7.04 -6.08 8.85
N LEU A 81 -6.22 -5.87 7.81
CA LEU A 81 -6.41 -4.85 6.77
C LEU A 81 -6.59 -5.51 5.39
N PRO A 82 -7.82 -5.84 4.99
CA PRO A 82 -8.08 -6.40 3.67
C PRO A 82 -8.27 -5.32 2.59
N PHE A 83 -7.94 -5.62 1.33
CA PHE A 83 -8.18 -4.77 0.16
C PHE A 83 -9.65 -4.71 -0.28
N GLN A 84 -10.59 -4.71 0.65
CA GLN A 84 -12.04 -4.82 0.39
C GLN A 84 -12.73 -3.49 0.00
N ALA A 85 -12.01 -2.38 -0.02
CA ALA A 85 -12.60 -1.05 -0.17
C ALA A 85 -12.03 -0.30 -1.37
N TYR A 86 -12.90 0.44 -2.06
CA TYR A 86 -12.47 1.46 -3.00
C TYR A 86 -11.59 2.50 -2.28
N GLY A 87 -10.40 2.75 -2.80
CA GLY A 87 -9.41 3.60 -2.15
C GLY A 87 -8.57 2.92 -1.07
N ALA A 88 -8.64 1.58 -0.93
CA ALA A 88 -7.64 0.84 -0.17
C ALA A 88 -6.23 1.11 -0.71
N LEU A 89 -5.27 1.29 0.19
CA LEU A 89 -3.92 1.72 -0.11
C LEU A 89 -2.96 0.55 0.08
N GLY A 90 -2.23 0.20 -0.98
CA GLY A 90 -1.28 -0.90 -1.01
C GLY A 90 0.12 -0.47 -1.44
N MET A 91 1.13 -1.22 -0.98
CA MET A 91 2.53 -1.02 -1.37
C MET A 91 2.87 -1.95 -2.53
N ALA A 92 3.38 -1.39 -3.63
CA ALA A 92 3.81 -2.17 -4.76
C ALA A 92 5.19 -2.79 -4.51
N ARG A 93 5.38 -3.99 -5.08
CA ARG A 93 6.62 -4.79 -5.03
C ARG A 93 6.79 -5.56 -6.33
N LEU A 94 7.97 -6.13 -6.55
CA LEU A 94 8.20 -7.12 -7.60
C LEU A 94 7.41 -8.40 -7.29
N PRO A 95 6.79 -9.06 -8.29
CA PRO A 95 5.95 -10.23 -8.04
C PRO A 95 6.70 -11.42 -7.42
N ASP A 96 7.96 -11.59 -7.79
CA ASP A 96 8.85 -12.70 -7.44
C ASP A 96 9.78 -12.41 -6.26
N ASP A 97 9.68 -11.22 -5.64
CA ASP A 97 10.49 -10.83 -4.49
C ASP A 97 9.61 -10.12 -3.45
N ALA A 98 9.31 -10.82 -2.36
CA ALA A 98 8.53 -10.32 -1.24
C ALA A 98 9.23 -9.13 -0.55
N ASP A 99 10.55 -9.00 -0.66
CA ASP A 99 11.35 -7.99 0.04
C ASP A 99 11.81 -6.85 -0.87
N SER A 100 11.10 -6.61 -1.97
CA SER A 100 11.45 -5.61 -2.99
C SER A 100 10.70 -4.28 -2.88
N ALA A 101 9.76 -4.15 -1.95
CA ALA A 101 8.95 -2.94 -1.81
C ALA A 101 9.81 -1.74 -1.40
N THR A 102 9.66 -0.61 -2.09
CA THR A 102 10.50 0.59 -1.83
C THR A 102 9.66 1.84 -1.59
N SER A 103 9.03 2.38 -2.63
CA SER A 103 8.30 3.66 -2.56
C SER A 103 6.99 3.71 -3.33
N GLN A 104 6.76 2.76 -4.24
CA GLN A 104 5.58 2.77 -5.09
C GLN A 104 4.35 2.32 -4.30
N VAL A 105 3.30 3.13 -4.38
CA VAL A 105 2.02 2.86 -3.72
C VAL A 105 0.91 2.85 -4.74
N PHE A 106 -0.15 2.11 -4.46
CA PHE A 106 -1.34 2.08 -5.28
C PHE A 106 -2.61 2.23 -4.46
N PHE A 107 -3.62 2.86 -5.07
CA PHE A 107 -4.98 2.90 -4.57
C PHE A 107 -5.85 1.96 -5.40
N VAL A 108 -6.69 1.18 -4.72
CA VAL A 108 -7.70 0.32 -5.34
C VAL A 108 -8.82 1.18 -5.95
N LYS A 109 -9.16 0.91 -7.22
CA LYS A 109 -10.14 1.66 -8.04
C LYS A 109 -11.38 0.86 -8.43
N TRP A 110 -11.53 -0.34 -7.91
CA TRP A 110 -12.67 -1.19 -8.22
C TRP A 110 -13.41 -1.54 -6.94
N ASP A 111 -14.73 -1.62 -7.06
CA ASP A 111 -15.59 -1.98 -5.95
C ASP A 111 -15.57 -3.51 -5.79
N GLN A 112 -14.84 -3.96 -4.77
CA GLN A 112 -14.75 -5.38 -4.40
C GLN A 112 -15.98 -5.88 -3.63
N ALA A 113 -17.06 -5.11 -3.49
CA ALA A 113 -18.26 -5.53 -2.75
C ALA A 113 -18.87 -6.88 -3.22
N LEU A 114 -18.48 -7.39 -4.39
CA LEU A 114 -18.91 -8.69 -4.93
C LEU A 114 -17.89 -9.83 -4.74
N VAL A 115 -16.69 -9.55 -4.21
CA VAL A 115 -15.67 -10.56 -3.91
C VAL A 115 -15.76 -10.91 -2.42
N PRO A 116 -16.00 -12.18 -2.06
CA PRO A 116 -15.99 -12.59 -0.66
C PRO A 116 -14.69 -12.17 0.03
N PRO A 117 -14.73 -11.73 1.31
CA PRO A 117 -13.52 -11.48 2.09
C PRO A 117 -12.59 -12.70 2.05
N GLY A 118 -11.29 -12.51 1.77
CA GLY A 118 -10.31 -13.60 1.62
C GLY A 118 -10.29 -14.26 0.23
N ARG A 119 -10.93 -13.68 -0.80
CA ARG A 119 -10.83 -14.14 -2.20
C ARG A 119 -10.33 -13.09 -3.19
N ASN A 120 -9.99 -11.89 -2.72
CA ASN A 120 -9.37 -10.91 -3.60
C ASN A 120 -7.89 -11.27 -3.79
N THR A 121 -7.36 -11.07 -4.99
CA THR A 121 -6.00 -11.49 -5.37
C THR A 121 -4.89 -10.57 -4.87
N LEU A 122 -5.23 -9.47 -4.19
CA LEU A 122 -4.30 -8.54 -3.58
C LEU A 122 -4.00 -8.93 -2.13
N ASP A 123 -5.01 -9.41 -1.40
CA ASP A 123 -4.87 -9.93 -0.04
C ASP A 123 -3.86 -11.08 -0.04
N GLY A 124 -2.90 -11.05 0.89
CA GLY A 124 -1.84 -12.05 0.97
C GLY A 124 -0.72 -11.92 -0.06
N PHE A 125 -0.86 -11.04 -1.05
CA PHE A 125 0.18 -10.76 -2.04
C PHE A 125 0.78 -9.35 -1.90
N TYR A 126 0.03 -8.38 -1.39
CA TYR A 126 0.51 -7.01 -1.12
C TYR A 126 0.21 -6.60 0.33
N SER A 127 0.99 -5.67 0.86
CA SER A 127 0.69 -5.01 2.14
C SER A 127 -0.37 -3.94 1.96
N CYS A 128 -1.56 -4.17 2.50
CA CYS A 128 -2.53 -3.10 2.72
C CYS A 128 -2.14 -2.34 4.00
N PHE A 129 -2.07 -1.02 3.93
CA PHE A 129 -1.60 -0.21 5.06
C PHE A 129 -2.46 1.03 5.31
N GLY A 130 -3.65 1.10 4.70
CA GLY A 130 -4.57 2.20 4.93
C GLY A 130 -5.66 2.32 3.88
N TYR A 131 -6.44 3.38 4.01
CA TYR A 131 -7.60 3.65 3.15
C TYR A 131 -7.77 5.14 2.91
N ALA A 132 -8.20 5.53 1.72
CA ALA A 132 -8.69 6.86 1.45
C ALA A 132 -10.00 7.11 2.23
N THR A 133 -10.01 8.09 3.12
CA THR A 133 -11.18 8.41 3.95
C THR A 133 -12.06 9.53 3.39
N LYS A 134 -11.56 10.24 2.37
CA LYS A 134 -12.25 11.33 1.67
C LYS A 134 -11.91 11.27 0.19
N ASN A 135 -12.89 11.62 -0.65
CA ASN A 135 -12.72 11.80 -2.10
C ASN A 135 -12.15 10.58 -2.84
N ALA A 136 -12.33 9.37 -2.29
CA ALA A 136 -11.83 8.16 -2.93
C ALA A 136 -12.43 8.02 -4.33
N GLU A 137 -13.71 8.34 -4.51
CA GLU A 137 -14.44 8.33 -5.77
C GLU A 137 -13.84 9.19 -6.88
N LEU A 138 -12.91 10.11 -6.57
CA LEU A 138 -12.17 10.90 -7.56
C LEU A 138 -11.03 10.10 -8.22
N LEU A 139 -10.59 8.97 -7.65
CA LEU A 139 -9.55 8.12 -8.24
C LEU A 139 -9.94 7.60 -9.64
N LYS A 140 -11.25 7.48 -9.94
CA LYS A 140 -11.74 7.15 -11.29
C LYS A 140 -11.37 8.17 -12.36
N GLN A 141 -11.07 9.40 -11.97
CA GLN A 141 -10.72 10.49 -12.87
C GLN A 141 -9.22 10.56 -13.14
N VAL A 142 -8.41 9.90 -12.31
CA VAL A 142 -6.94 9.91 -12.43
C VAL A 142 -6.50 9.10 -13.64
N GLN A 143 -5.59 9.68 -14.43
CA GLN A 143 -5.03 9.14 -15.66
C GLN A 143 -3.51 8.93 -15.56
N PRO A 144 -2.92 8.07 -16.40
CA PRO A 144 -1.47 7.98 -16.53
C PRO A 144 -0.87 9.34 -16.91
N GLY A 145 0.20 9.75 -16.24
CA GLY A 145 0.86 11.04 -16.46
C GLY A 145 0.34 12.18 -15.59
N ASP A 146 -0.79 12.02 -14.89
CA ASP A 146 -1.22 12.96 -13.85
C ASP A 146 -0.14 13.12 -12.78
N VAL A 147 -0.13 14.27 -12.10
CA VAL A 147 0.93 14.64 -11.16
C VAL A 147 0.38 14.77 -9.75
N VAL A 148 1.03 14.11 -8.80
CA VAL A 148 0.83 14.35 -7.37
C VAL A 148 1.38 15.73 -7.04
N VAL A 149 0.52 16.74 -6.98
CA VAL A 149 0.94 18.12 -6.70
C VAL A 149 1.60 18.23 -5.33
N SER A 150 1.03 17.58 -4.32
CA SER A 150 1.63 17.47 -3.00
C SER A 150 1.07 16.30 -2.19
N ALA A 151 1.92 15.66 -1.39
CA ALA A 151 1.53 14.79 -0.29
C ALA A 151 2.07 15.36 1.02
N LYS A 152 1.24 15.45 2.05
CA LYS A 152 1.60 16.02 3.36
C LYS A 152 1.02 15.18 4.48
N VAL A 153 1.82 14.95 5.51
CA VAL A 153 1.34 14.39 6.78
C VAL A 153 0.67 15.53 7.55
N ILE A 154 -0.62 15.37 7.84
CA ILE A 154 -1.43 16.41 8.52
C ILE A 154 -1.53 16.17 10.03
N SER A 155 -1.36 14.93 10.48
CA SER A 155 -1.42 14.51 11.89
C SER A 155 -0.78 13.13 12.05
N GLY A 156 -0.39 12.75 13.28
CA GLY A 156 0.14 11.42 13.60
C GLY A 156 1.62 11.21 13.28
N LEU A 157 2.36 12.27 12.93
CA LEU A 157 3.79 12.18 12.68
C LEU A 157 4.58 11.83 13.95
N ASP A 158 4.06 12.17 15.12
CA ASP A 158 4.55 11.80 16.45
C ASP A 158 4.47 10.29 16.72
N GLY A 159 3.62 9.55 16.00
CA GLY A 159 3.57 8.09 16.04
C GLY A 159 4.68 7.42 15.22
N LEU A 160 5.46 8.18 14.45
CA LEU A 160 6.57 7.65 13.68
C LEU A 160 7.79 7.48 14.58
N VAL A 161 8.10 6.24 14.93
CA VAL A 161 9.31 5.87 15.67
C VAL A 161 10.45 5.52 14.70
N GLU A 162 11.71 5.76 15.11
CA GLU A 162 12.89 5.52 14.26
C GLU A 162 13.11 4.05 13.93
#